data_AF-A0A1V5RP61-F1
#
_entry.id   AF-A0A1V5RP61-F1
#
_cell.length_a   1.000
_cell.length_b   1.000
_cell.length_c   1.000
_cell.angle_alpha   90.00
_cell.angle_beta   90.00
_cell.angle_gamma   90.00
#
_symmetry.space_group_name_H-M   'P 1'
#
loop_
_entity.id
_entity.type
_entity.pdbx_description
1 polymer ?
#
loop_
_entity_poly.entity_id
_entity_poly.type
_entity_poly.pdbx_seq_one_letter_code
_entity_poly.pdbx_strand_id
1 'polypeptide(L)'
;MKRLFSGLLILLLATSALFSAPWLGGYRLSFDGYQDRAGQYYGAHLYLEPLWGTTLGLGFSVGGATSFGLSAPSSLFESSVEIRLLNVEHRLFRRPSTWRIALSGGIVTDFETFHWYAQCDPLVFFFGEKTIKVLGLRLLDDRSWALRLLEITHYFF
;
A
#
# COMPACT_ATOMS: atom_id res chain seq x y z
N MET A 1 0.67 19.55 37.84
CA MET A 1 -0.74 19.52 37.37
C MET A 1 -0.95 20.31 36.07
N LYS A 2 -0.61 21.60 35.97
CA LYS A 2 -0.80 22.41 34.75
C LYS A 2 -0.19 21.80 33.47
N ARG A 3 1.05 21.28 33.53
CA ARG A 3 1.73 20.64 32.38
C ARG A 3 1.05 19.34 31.91
N LEU A 4 0.49 18.56 32.84
CA LEU A 4 -0.21 17.32 32.53
C LEU A 4 -1.55 17.61 31.85
N PHE A 5 -2.24 18.66 32.31
CA PHE A 5 -3.51 19.12 31.74
C PHE A 5 -3.31 19.68 30.32
N SER A 6 -2.24 20.45 30.09
CA SER A 6 -1.88 20.91 28.75
C SER A 6 -1.51 19.76 27.81
N GLY A 7 -0.77 18.75 28.31
CA GLY A 7 -0.46 17.55 27.53
C GLY A 7 -1.70 16.76 27.13
N LEU A 8 -2.63 16.53 28.08
CA LEU A 8 -3.91 15.88 27.82
C LEU A 8 -4.78 16.68 26.86
N LEU A 9 -4.83 18.01 26.98
CA LEU A 9 -5.58 18.87 26.07
C LEU A 9 -5.02 18.81 24.65
N ILE A 10 -3.69 18.83 24.48
CA ILE A 10 -3.05 18.68 23.17
C ILE A 10 -3.36 17.30 22.59
N LEU A 11 -3.29 16.24 23.40
CA LEU A 11 -3.63 14.88 22.97
C LEU A 11 -5.11 14.76 22.55
N LEU A 12 -6.01 15.40 23.30
CA LEU A 12 -7.44 15.43 23.02
C LEU A 12 -7.76 16.21 21.73
N LEU A 13 -7.09 17.35 21.51
CA LEU A 13 -7.23 18.15 20.29
C LEU A 13 -6.62 17.46 19.07
N ALA A 14 -5.51 16.74 19.26
CA ALA A 14 -4.89 15.93 18.20
C ALA A 14 -5.77 14.72 17.84
N THR A 15 -6.36 14.06 18.84
CA THR A 15 -7.28 12.93 18.61
C THR A 15 -8.61 13.39 18.00
N SER A 16 -9.18 14.52 18.40
CA SER A 16 -10.41 15.04 17.78
C SER A 16 -10.21 15.45 16.31
N ALA A 17 -9.05 16.02 15.97
CA ALA A 17 -8.69 16.29 14.58
C ALA A 17 -8.55 15.01 13.75
N LEU A 18 -8.08 13.91 14.36
CA LEU A 18 -8.02 12.58 13.72
C LEU A 18 -9.41 11.98 13.48
N PHE A 19 -10.42 12.28 14.32
CA PHE A 19 -11.80 11.83 14.14
C PHE A 19 -12.61 12.68 13.13
N SER A 20 -12.21 13.93 12.87
CA SER A 20 -12.85 14.79 11.87
C SER A 20 -12.19 14.76 10.48
N ALA A 21 -11.00 14.15 10.37
CA ALA A 21 -10.34 13.99 9.09
C ALA A 21 -11.06 12.91 8.26
N PRO A 22 -11.21 13.09 6.93
CA PRO A 22 -11.53 11.96 6.06
C PRO A 22 -10.51 10.87 6.38
N TRP A 23 -10.95 9.65 6.68
CA TRP A 23 -10.05 8.60 7.08
C TRP A 23 -9.03 8.41 5.95
N LEU A 24 -7.78 8.84 6.19
CA LEU A 24 -6.68 8.77 5.22
C LEU A 24 -6.21 7.33 5.00
N GLY A 25 -7.01 6.35 5.43
CA GLY A 25 -6.68 4.95 5.42
C GLY A 25 -7.77 4.10 4.77
N GLY A 26 -7.43 2.85 4.57
CA GLY A 26 -8.22 1.95 3.77
C GLY A 26 -7.71 0.53 3.87
N TYR A 27 -8.20 -0.29 2.96
CA TYR A 27 -7.61 -1.60 2.72
C TYR A 27 -6.99 -1.64 1.33
N ARG A 28 -6.02 -2.52 1.19
CA ARG A 28 -5.34 -2.82 -0.06
C ARG A 28 -5.42 -4.33 -0.29
N LEU A 29 -5.85 -4.70 -1.49
CA LEU A 29 -5.81 -6.07 -1.99
C LEU A 29 -4.72 -6.16 -3.05
N SER A 30 -3.86 -7.18 -2.98
CA SER A 30 -2.81 -7.41 -3.97
C SER A 30 -2.87 -8.82 -4.55
N PHE A 31 -2.38 -8.94 -5.78
CA PHE A 31 -2.29 -10.21 -6.51
C PHE A 31 -0.87 -10.30 -7.06
N ASP A 32 -0.07 -11.17 -6.45
CA ASP A 32 1.38 -11.22 -6.64
C ASP A 32 1.81 -12.60 -7.14
N GLY A 33 2.71 -12.63 -8.11
CA GLY A 33 3.42 -13.84 -8.55
C GLY A 33 4.90 -13.72 -8.25
N TYR A 34 5.46 -14.68 -7.53
CA TYR A 34 6.88 -14.71 -7.16
C TYR A 34 7.64 -15.66 -8.08
N GLN A 35 8.88 -15.31 -8.45
CA GLN A 35 9.72 -16.15 -9.32
C GLN A 35 9.99 -17.52 -8.70
N ASP A 36 10.43 -17.53 -7.44
CA ASP A 36 10.96 -18.73 -6.79
C ASP A 36 9.92 -19.43 -5.89
N ARG A 37 8.65 -19.05 -6.00
CA ARG A 37 7.56 -19.64 -5.23
C ARG A 37 6.43 -20.04 -6.15
N ALA A 38 6.00 -21.29 -6.04
CA ALA A 38 4.86 -21.77 -6.81
C ALA A 38 3.58 -21.00 -6.41
N GLY A 39 2.73 -20.70 -7.40
CA GLY A 39 1.39 -20.16 -7.21
C GLY A 39 1.26 -18.63 -7.19
N GLN A 40 0.02 -18.19 -6.94
CA GLN A 40 -0.36 -16.78 -6.86
C GLN A 40 -0.71 -16.43 -5.43
N TYR A 41 -0.21 -15.28 -4.97
CA TYR A 41 -0.43 -14.76 -3.63
C TYR A 41 -1.50 -13.68 -3.65
N TYR A 42 -2.44 -13.82 -2.73
CA TYR A 42 -3.53 -12.87 -2.52
C TYR A 42 -3.26 -12.13 -1.22
N GLY A 43 -2.94 -10.85 -1.31
CA GLY A 43 -2.62 -9.98 -0.19
C GLY A 43 -3.81 -9.17 0.29
N ALA A 44 -3.89 -8.98 1.61
CA ALA A 44 -4.79 -8.04 2.26
C ALA A 44 -3.99 -7.20 3.27
N HIS A 45 -4.04 -5.88 3.11
CA HIS A 45 -3.26 -4.95 3.91
C HIS A 45 -4.12 -3.79 4.40
N LEU A 46 -3.83 -3.34 5.61
CA LEU A 46 -4.23 -2.02 6.08
C LEU A 46 -3.33 -0.99 5.39
N TYR A 47 -3.94 0.10 4.95
CA TYR A 47 -3.26 1.16 4.22
C TYR A 47 -3.55 2.52 4.86
N LEU A 48 -2.56 3.40 4.90
CA LEU A 48 -2.63 4.77 5.40
C LEU A 48 -1.85 5.70 4.48
N GLU A 49 -2.40 6.86 4.12
CA GLU A 49 -1.78 7.86 3.25
C GLU A 49 -1.85 9.25 3.87
N PRO A 50 -0.91 9.61 4.75
CA PRO A 50 -0.90 10.93 5.40
C PRO A 50 -0.77 12.10 4.44
N LEU A 51 -0.10 11.91 3.29
CA LEU A 51 -0.01 12.92 2.24
C LEU A 51 -0.84 12.46 1.04
N TRP A 52 -2.09 12.92 0.97
CA TRP A 52 -3.06 12.53 -0.05
C TRP A 52 -3.49 13.72 -0.91
N GLY A 53 -3.93 13.45 -2.14
CA GLY A 53 -4.52 14.46 -3.04
C GLY A 53 -3.54 15.47 -3.64
N THR A 54 -2.25 15.40 -3.31
CA THR A 54 -1.22 16.28 -3.89
C THR A 54 -0.49 15.63 -5.07
N THR A 55 0.44 16.35 -5.69
CA THR A 55 1.36 15.81 -6.71
C THR A 55 2.35 14.79 -6.16
N LEU A 56 2.54 14.77 -4.84
CA LEU A 56 3.35 13.81 -4.09
C LEU A 56 2.44 13.05 -3.11
N GLY A 57 2.42 11.72 -3.20
CA GLY A 57 1.73 10.86 -2.23
C GLY A 57 2.72 10.16 -1.32
N LEU A 58 2.38 10.01 -0.04
CA LEU A 58 3.13 9.17 0.91
C LEU A 58 2.18 8.18 1.57
N GLY A 59 2.41 6.89 1.33
CA GLY A 59 1.60 5.78 1.80
C GLY A 59 2.38 4.81 2.68
N PHE A 60 1.67 4.17 3.60
CA PHE A 60 2.15 3.11 4.48
C PHE A 60 1.19 1.93 4.39
N SER A 61 1.72 0.72 4.34
CA SER A 61 0.87 -0.48 4.37
C SER A 61 1.44 -1.55 5.27
N VAL A 62 0.57 -2.33 5.89
CA VAL A 62 0.92 -3.53 6.65
C VAL A 62 -0.17 -4.57 6.50
N GLY A 63 0.22 -5.82 6.29
CA GLY A 63 -0.74 -6.89 6.09
C GLY A 63 -0.09 -8.22 5.84
N GLY A 64 -0.86 -9.14 5.25
CA GLY A 64 -0.36 -10.44 4.87
C GLY A 64 -0.93 -10.92 3.55
N ALA A 65 -0.24 -11.86 2.93
CA ALA A 65 -0.62 -12.51 1.71
C ALA A 65 -0.56 -14.03 1.86
N THR A 66 -1.44 -14.75 1.20
CA THR A 66 -1.45 -16.21 1.22
C THR A 66 -1.58 -16.78 -0.18
N SER A 67 -0.93 -17.90 -0.43
CA SER A 67 -1.02 -18.61 -1.70
C SER A 67 -2.31 -19.45 -1.76
N PHE A 68 -3.07 -19.35 -2.84
CA PHE A 68 -4.28 -20.17 -3.07
C PHE A 68 -4.07 -21.19 -4.19
N GLY A 69 -4.74 -22.35 -4.12
CA GLY A 69 -4.77 -23.33 -5.21
C GLY A 69 -3.52 -24.21 -5.35
N LEU A 70 -2.70 -24.32 -4.31
CA LEU A 70 -1.50 -25.16 -4.28
C LEU A 70 -1.67 -26.36 -3.34
N SER A 71 -0.88 -27.41 -3.58
CA SER A 71 -0.75 -28.57 -2.69
C SER A 71 -0.09 -28.26 -1.35
N ALA A 72 0.65 -27.15 -1.26
CA ALA A 72 1.31 -26.66 -0.04
C ALA A 72 1.09 -25.14 0.08
N PRO A 73 0.07 -24.70 0.85
CA PRO A 73 -0.17 -23.27 1.06
C PRO A 73 0.94 -22.64 1.90
N SER A 74 1.25 -21.37 1.64
CA SER A 74 2.20 -20.55 2.38
C SER A 74 1.63 -19.16 2.62
N SER A 75 2.11 -18.52 3.68
CA SER A 75 1.65 -17.20 4.12
C SER A 75 2.84 -16.27 4.32
N LEU A 76 2.63 -15.00 4.00
CA LEU A 76 3.60 -13.93 4.06
C LEU A 76 3.00 -12.75 4.80
N PHE A 77 3.85 -12.00 5.49
CA PHE A 77 3.54 -10.74 6.13
C PHE A 77 4.37 -9.66 5.47
N GLU A 78 3.73 -8.56 5.12
CA GLU A 78 4.36 -7.45 4.42
C GLU A 78 4.14 -6.15 5.18
N SER A 79 5.17 -5.32 5.23
CA SER A 79 5.06 -3.91 5.59
C SER A 79 5.78 -3.07 4.55
N SER A 80 5.23 -1.90 4.23
CA SER A 80 5.76 -1.07 3.14
C SER A 80 5.59 0.42 3.38
N VAL A 81 6.53 1.18 2.83
CA VAL A 81 6.39 2.62 2.58
C VAL A 81 6.34 2.83 1.08
N GLU A 82 5.49 3.76 0.65
CA GLU A 82 5.24 4.05 -0.75
C GLU A 82 5.26 5.54 -1.00
N ILE A 83 5.96 5.94 -2.07
CA ILE A 83 5.96 7.29 -2.58
C ILE A 83 5.29 7.27 -3.95
N ARG A 84 4.29 8.14 -4.12
CA ARG A 84 3.63 8.36 -5.41
C ARG A 84 4.07 9.68 -5.98
N LEU A 85 4.37 9.67 -7.26
CA LEU A 85 4.85 10.82 -7.99
C LEU A 85 4.02 10.99 -9.25
N LEU A 86 3.99 12.23 -9.72
CA LEU A 86 3.24 12.65 -10.90
C LEU A 86 1.74 12.55 -10.65
N ASN A 87 0.99 13.55 -11.09
CA ASN A 87 -0.47 13.54 -11.02
C ASN A 87 -1.00 14.09 -12.33
N VAL A 88 -1.10 13.21 -13.32
CA VAL A 88 -1.45 13.58 -14.70
C VAL A 88 -2.88 13.18 -14.97
N GLU A 89 -3.73 14.16 -15.28
CA GLU A 89 -5.10 13.88 -15.70
C GLU A 89 -5.12 13.18 -17.06
N HIS A 90 -6.01 12.21 -17.21
CA HIS A 90 -6.19 11.49 -18.46
C HIS A 90 -7.64 11.02 -18.62
N ARG A 91 -7.98 10.53 -19.82
CA ARG A 91 -9.33 10.06 -20.17
C ARG A 91 -9.36 8.61 -20.62
N LEU A 92 -8.51 7.76 -20.02
CA LEU A 92 -8.51 6.32 -20.34
C LEU A 92 -9.74 5.61 -19.77
N PHE A 93 -10.35 6.17 -18.72
CA PHE A 93 -11.52 5.62 -18.07
C PHE A 93 -12.74 6.53 -18.25
N ARG A 94 -13.93 5.95 -18.06
CA ARG A 94 -15.22 6.68 -18.17
C ARG A 94 -15.44 7.74 -17.09
N ARG A 95 -14.65 7.71 -16.01
CA ARG A 95 -14.70 8.66 -14.88
C ARG A 95 -13.40 9.47 -14.85
N PRO A 96 -13.41 10.69 -14.28
CA PRO A 96 -12.19 11.44 -14.02
C PRO A 96 -11.19 10.61 -13.22
N SER A 97 -9.94 10.59 -13.70
CA SER A 97 -8.86 9.81 -13.12
C SER A 97 -7.52 10.49 -13.35
N THR A 98 -6.58 10.23 -12.46
CA THR A 98 -5.20 10.63 -12.63
C THR A 98 -4.28 9.43 -12.72
N TRP A 99 -3.32 9.51 -13.63
CA TRP A 99 -2.23 8.56 -13.75
C TRP A 99 -1.04 9.06 -12.93
N ARG A 100 -0.37 8.11 -12.27
CA ARG A 100 0.78 8.31 -11.40
C ARG A 100 1.79 7.17 -11.61
N ILE A 101 2.98 7.38 -11.08
CA ILE A 101 3.94 6.31 -10.80
C ILE A 101 4.06 6.14 -9.29
N ALA A 102 4.38 4.94 -8.83
CA ALA A 102 4.73 4.71 -7.43
C ALA A 102 6.05 3.95 -7.31
N LEU A 103 6.81 4.31 -6.28
CA LEU A 103 7.97 3.58 -5.81
C LEU A 103 7.67 3.15 -4.38
N SER A 104 7.84 1.87 -4.10
CA SER A 104 7.65 1.35 -2.75
C SER A 104 8.85 0.52 -2.31
N GLY A 105 9.05 0.49 -1.00
CA GLY A 105 10.08 -0.29 -0.35
C GLY A 105 9.54 -0.85 0.94
N GLY A 106 9.95 -2.06 1.28
CA GLY A 106 9.35 -2.74 2.41
C GLY A 106 10.06 -4.02 2.79
N ILE A 107 9.36 -4.75 3.64
CA ILE A 107 9.78 -6.01 4.22
C ILE A 107 8.71 -7.04 3.88
N VAL A 108 9.15 -8.24 3.51
CA VAL A 108 8.31 -9.44 3.45
C VAL A 108 8.92 -10.56 4.30
N THR A 109 8.09 -11.27 5.06
CA THR A 109 8.53 -12.35 5.94
C THR A 109 7.48 -13.44 6.07
N ASP A 110 7.91 -14.68 6.24
CA ASP A 110 7.08 -15.83 6.66
C ASP A 110 7.29 -16.17 8.15
N PHE A 111 7.94 -15.27 8.90
CA PHE A 111 8.45 -15.42 10.27
C PHE A 111 9.65 -16.36 10.46
N GLU A 112 10.07 -17.08 9.44
CA GLU A 112 11.31 -17.87 9.45
C GLU A 112 12.42 -17.14 8.68
N THR A 113 12.05 -16.56 7.55
CA THR A 113 12.89 -15.78 6.65
C THR A 113 12.37 -14.36 6.51
N PHE A 114 13.29 -13.44 6.24
CA PHE A 114 13.01 -12.02 6.11
C PHE A 114 13.73 -11.50 4.88
N HIS A 115 13.02 -10.73 4.06
CA HIS A 115 13.56 -10.11 2.87
C HIS A 115 13.15 -8.65 2.78
N TRP A 116 14.11 -7.79 2.42
CA TRP A 116 13.80 -6.45 1.94
C TRP A 116 13.38 -6.50 0.48
N TYR A 117 12.46 -5.63 0.09
CA TYR A 117 12.12 -5.45 -1.30
C TYR A 117 12.05 -3.98 -1.70
N ALA A 118 12.30 -3.73 -2.99
CA ALA A 118 12.00 -2.50 -3.68
C ALA A 118 11.03 -2.80 -4.82
N GLN A 119 10.08 -1.90 -5.09
CA GLN A 119 9.05 -2.09 -6.09
C GLN A 119 8.78 -0.81 -6.86
N CYS A 120 8.58 -0.95 -8.17
CA CYS A 120 8.22 0.12 -9.08
C CYS A 120 6.88 -0.20 -9.74
N ASP A 121 5.92 0.69 -9.57
CA ASP A 121 4.57 0.61 -10.15
C ASP A 121 4.41 1.74 -11.19
N PRO A 122 4.60 1.46 -12.49
CA PRO A 122 4.53 2.49 -13.53
C PRO A 122 3.10 2.88 -13.90
N LEU A 123 2.12 2.02 -13.63
CA LEU A 123 0.71 2.22 -13.99
C LEU A 123 -0.15 2.29 -12.75
N VAL A 124 -0.20 3.49 -12.14
CA VAL A 124 -1.05 3.77 -10.98
C VAL A 124 -2.18 4.71 -11.40
N PHE A 125 -3.41 4.26 -11.23
CA PHE A 125 -4.60 5.02 -11.57
C PHE A 125 -5.37 5.39 -10.31
N PHE A 126 -5.47 6.68 -10.06
CA PHE A 126 -6.16 7.23 -8.91
C PHE A 126 -7.50 7.82 -9.33
N PHE A 127 -8.51 7.51 -8.54
CA PHE A 127 -9.90 7.81 -8.85
C PHE A 127 -10.56 8.70 -7.80
N GLY A 128 -9.87 9.06 -6.70
CA GLY A 128 -10.47 9.73 -5.54
C GLY A 128 -10.54 8.77 -4.36
N GLU A 129 -11.51 7.86 -4.40
CA GLU A 129 -11.76 6.85 -3.36
C GLU A 129 -11.08 5.50 -3.60
N LYS A 130 -10.42 5.35 -4.74
CA LYS A 130 -9.75 4.12 -5.16
C LYS A 130 -8.44 4.41 -5.87
N THR A 131 -7.47 3.55 -5.64
CA THR A 131 -6.24 3.46 -6.42
C THR A 131 -6.16 2.07 -7.01
N ILE A 132 -5.92 1.97 -8.31
CA ILE A 132 -5.68 0.72 -9.00
C ILE A 132 -4.26 0.76 -9.56
N LYS A 133 -3.44 -0.24 -9.22
CA LYS A 133 -2.12 -0.42 -9.82
C LYS A 133 -2.10 -1.67 -10.65
N VAL A 134 -1.39 -1.60 -11.76
CA VAL A 134 -1.27 -2.70 -12.72
C VAL A 134 0.21 -2.88 -13.05
N LEU A 135 0.68 -4.12 -13.00
CA LEU A 135 2.04 -4.51 -13.38
C LEU A 135 3.16 -3.78 -12.61
N GLY A 136 3.24 -4.04 -11.30
CA GLY A 136 4.37 -3.65 -10.47
C GLY A 136 5.52 -4.66 -10.56
N LEU A 137 6.75 -4.19 -10.76
CA LEU A 137 7.94 -5.03 -10.64
C LEU A 137 8.53 -4.88 -9.24
N ARG A 138 8.68 -6.01 -8.54
CA ARG A 138 9.28 -6.09 -7.22
C ARG A 138 10.59 -6.87 -7.29
N LEU A 139 11.64 -6.31 -6.70
CA LEU A 139 12.96 -6.93 -6.57
C LEU A 139 13.23 -7.18 -5.09
N LEU A 140 13.67 -8.37 -4.76
CA LEU A 140 14.05 -8.77 -3.40
C LEU A 140 15.57 -8.77 -3.27
N ASP A 141 16.04 -8.67 -2.03
CA ASP A 141 17.46 -8.63 -1.68
C ASP A 141 18.26 -9.90 -2.03
N ASP A 142 17.59 -11.04 -2.09
CA ASP A 142 18.15 -12.35 -2.48
C ASP A 142 18.28 -12.54 -4.00
N ARG A 143 18.06 -11.47 -4.79
CA ARG A 143 18.03 -11.44 -6.26
C ARG A 143 16.81 -12.14 -6.88
N SER A 144 15.85 -12.58 -6.07
CA SER A 144 14.55 -13.00 -6.58
C SER A 144 13.72 -11.78 -6.98
N TRP A 145 12.69 -12.01 -7.78
CA TRP A 145 11.73 -10.97 -8.15
C TRP A 145 10.29 -11.47 -8.05
N ALA A 146 9.38 -10.53 -7.99
CA ALA A 146 7.96 -10.77 -8.05
C ALA A 146 7.28 -9.75 -8.97
N LEU A 147 6.16 -10.17 -9.55
CA LEU A 147 5.30 -9.32 -10.35
C LEU A 147 3.97 -9.12 -9.62
N ARG A 148 3.67 -7.86 -9.30
CA ARG A 148 2.37 -7.43 -8.80
C ARG A 148 1.45 -7.21 -9.99
N LEU A 149 0.61 -8.18 -10.29
CA LEU A 149 -0.28 -8.13 -11.45
C LEU A 149 -1.33 -7.03 -11.27
N LEU A 150 -1.93 -6.99 -10.08
CA LEU A 150 -3.00 -6.08 -9.74
C LEU A 150 -2.93 -5.72 -8.26
N GLU A 151 -3.16 -4.45 -7.96
CA GLU A 151 -3.40 -3.98 -6.60
C GLU A 151 -4.56 -2.99 -6.61
N ILE A 152 -5.48 -3.17 -5.68
CA ILE A 152 -6.62 -2.28 -5.48
C ILE A 152 -6.56 -1.77 -4.06
N THR A 153 -6.39 -0.46 -3.91
CA THR A 153 -6.55 0.23 -2.64
C THR A 153 -7.91 0.92 -2.63
N HIS A 154 -8.71 0.67 -1.60
CA HIS A 154 -9.95 1.38 -1.34
C HIS A 154 -9.84 2.12 -0.02
N TYR A 155 -10.08 3.42 -0.07
CA TYR A 155 -10.03 4.29 1.10
C TYR A 155 -11.41 4.31 1.74
N PHE A 156 -11.43 4.24 3.06
CA PHE A 156 -12.64 4.46 3.84
C PHE A 156 -12.81 5.97 3.92
N PHE A 157 -13.65 6.57 3.09
CA PHE A 157 -14.00 7.98 3.23
C PHE A 157 -15.24 8.12 4.11
#